data_AF-A0A9W4RIJ9-F1
#
_entry.id   AF-A0A9W4RIJ9-F1
#
_cell.length_a   1.000
_cell.length_b   1.000
_cell.length_c   1.000
_cell.angle_alpha   90.00
_cell.angle_beta   90.00
_cell.angle_gamma   90.00
#
_symmetry.space_group_name_H-M   'P 1'
#
loop_
_entity.id
_entity.type
_entity.pdbx_description
1 polymer ?
#
loop_
_entity_poly.entity_id
_entity_poly.type
_entity_poly.pdbx_seq_one_letter_code
_entity_poly.pdbx_strand_id
1 'polypeptide(L)'
;MNSHVYGDPNDPVKVAVVQAEPCWLWIPGYPNFIHAKAAKETMNYNLKYYRNSIDVRSDHMERIRMAARNASIMVVVGISERDKGSLYMAQTFIGPDGDVLLHRRKFKPTAQERILFGDASGDCTTNVVQTPIGRIGGLQCFEHLQPLLKYNTYFEGEQIHVASWPNLFPPVGKMPFFNTVESCMMATHTLAVEGATFVLLASSTQTDKGLVANGLVDESEHAGQGEKPHTAVVGGGFSEIIAPDGRTLVKAPNPESEGLLYAELEFDEIYVAKSIADTVGQYSRPDLFTLQVRSKLRRQCMLCAFLAFVDDGDEVIVFEPFFDQYISNIEMAGGEVRYVSLNPHRSGNYTTSSSADWVVDMEKVRDTISP
;
A
#
# COMPACT_ATOMS: atom_id res chain seq x y z
N MET A 1 20.64 15.02 15.29
CA MET A 1 19.17 15.13 15.39
C MET A 1 18.86 15.35 16.86
N ASN A 2 18.30 16.50 17.22
CA ASN A 2 17.71 16.73 18.54
C ASN A 2 16.28 16.21 18.49
N SER A 3 16.10 14.89 18.37
CA SER A 3 14.76 14.29 18.29
C SER A 3 14.11 14.37 19.67
N HIS A 4 12.97 15.05 19.75
CA HIS A 4 12.14 15.05 20.95
C HIS A 4 11.32 13.75 21.01
N VAL A 5 11.33 13.10 22.18
CA VAL A 5 10.52 11.91 22.45
C VAL A 5 9.23 12.35 23.14
N TYR A 6 8.09 11.95 22.59
CA TYR A 6 6.78 12.16 23.19
C TYR A 6 6.28 10.80 23.71
N GLY A 7 6.54 10.50 24.98
CA GLY A 7 6.31 9.20 25.65
C GLY A 7 7.43 8.85 26.66
N ASP A 8 7.41 7.67 27.28
CA ASP A 8 8.56 7.16 28.06
C ASP A 8 9.59 6.52 27.12
N PRO A 9 10.81 7.07 26.98
CA PRO A 9 11.84 6.54 26.09
C PRO A 9 12.49 5.23 26.58
N ASN A 10 12.22 4.79 27.82
CA ASN A 10 12.87 3.61 28.41
C ASN A 10 12.11 2.31 28.13
N ASP A 11 10.90 2.38 27.60
CA ASP A 11 10.10 1.18 27.31
C ASP A 11 10.56 0.48 26.03
N PRO A 12 10.66 -0.86 26.03
CA PRO A 12 11.11 -1.62 24.87
C PRO A 12 10.10 -1.51 23.72
N VAL A 13 10.49 -0.80 22.66
CA VAL A 13 9.71 -0.64 21.43
C VAL A 13 9.70 -1.95 20.65
N LYS A 14 8.55 -2.62 20.57
CA LYS A 14 8.38 -3.86 19.78
C LYS A 14 7.99 -3.60 18.32
N VAL A 15 7.34 -2.46 18.07
CA VAL A 15 6.94 -2.01 16.73
C VAL A 15 7.44 -0.59 16.58
N ALA A 16 8.35 -0.37 15.64
CA ALA A 16 8.81 0.97 15.32
C ALA A 16 8.34 1.31 13.91
N VAL A 17 7.31 2.14 13.80
CA VAL A 17 7.05 2.80 12.52
C VAL A 17 8.11 3.89 12.38
N VAL A 18 9.29 3.51 11.90
CA VAL A 18 10.37 4.45 11.60
C VAL A 18 9.97 5.19 10.33
N GLN A 19 9.32 6.34 10.51
CA GLN A 19 9.01 7.33 9.48
C GLN A 19 9.61 8.67 9.91
N ALA A 20 10.86 8.96 9.53
CA ALA A 20 11.58 10.16 9.96
C ALA A 20 12.19 10.96 8.80
N GLU A 21 11.38 11.77 8.09
CA GLU A 21 11.69 12.69 6.96
C GLU A 21 11.87 12.12 5.53
N PRO A 22 10.86 12.10 4.62
CA PRO A 22 9.42 12.30 4.79
C PRO A 22 8.55 11.06 4.46
N CYS A 23 7.60 10.76 5.34
CA CYS A 23 6.52 9.80 5.17
C CYS A 23 5.85 9.81 3.77
N TRP A 24 5.53 8.61 3.29
CA TRP A 24 5.19 8.23 1.92
C TRP A 24 6.40 7.95 1.02
N LEU A 25 7.38 8.86 0.96
CA LEU A 25 8.61 8.74 0.18
C LEU A 25 9.81 9.16 1.03
N TRP A 26 10.07 8.44 2.12
CA TRP A 26 11.10 8.76 3.11
C TRP A 26 12.45 8.98 2.43
N ILE A 27 12.72 8.10 1.47
CA ILE A 27 13.90 8.18 0.65
C ILE A 27 13.45 8.49 -0.78
N PRO A 28 13.84 9.63 -1.38
CA PRO A 28 14.71 10.68 -0.83
C PRO A 28 13.97 11.89 -0.23
N GLY A 29 12.63 11.88 -0.18
CA GLY A 29 11.85 13.10 -0.06
C GLY A 29 10.50 12.99 -0.77
N TYR A 30 9.45 13.65 -0.29
CA TYR A 30 8.28 13.91 -1.12
C TYR A 30 8.64 15.06 -2.08
N PRO A 31 8.47 14.89 -3.41
CA PRO A 31 8.94 15.87 -4.38
C PRO A 31 7.96 17.05 -4.48
N ASN A 32 7.89 17.91 -3.45
CA ASN A 32 7.00 19.07 -3.41
C ASN A 32 7.17 20.03 -4.60
N PHE A 33 8.29 19.96 -5.32
CA PHE A 33 8.48 20.68 -6.59
C PHE A 33 7.43 20.34 -7.67
N ILE A 34 6.81 19.15 -7.66
CA ILE A 34 5.80 18.76 -8.67
C ILE A 34 4.51 19.58 -8.56
N HIS A 35 4.24 20.16 -7.40
CA HIS A 35 3.07 21.01 -7.14
C HIS A 35 3.35 22.49 -7.37
N ALA A 36 4.63 22.85 -7.49
CA ALA A 36 5.09 24.24 -7.50
C ALA A 36 5.59 24.71 -8.87
N LYS A 37 6.08 23.80 -9.71
CA LYS A 37 6.81 24.13 -10.94
C LYS A 37 6.11 23.55 -12.17
N ALA A 38 6.25 24.24 -13.31
CA ALA A 38 5.78 23.71 -14.58
C ALA A 38 6.65 22.52 -15.02
N ALA A 39 6.09 21.59 -15.80
CA ALA A 39 6.80 20.38 -16.23
C ALA A 39 8.15 20.65 -16.93
N LYS A 40 8.27 21.76 -17.67
CA LYS A 40 9.55 22.16 -18.32
C LYS A 40 10.65 22.53 -17.31
N GLU A 41 10.27 23.01 -16.13
CA GLU A 41 11.18 23.48 -15.07
C GLU A 41 11.62 22.34 -14.13
N THR A 42 10.88 21.24 -14.12
CA THR A 42 11.17 20.10 -13.22
C THR A 42 12.25 19.16 -13.76
N MET A 43 12.70 19.28 -15.01
CA MET A 43 13.65 18.33 -15.63
C MET A 43 14.92 18.05 -14.79
N ASN A 44 15.57 19.09 -14.28
CA ASN A 44 16.76 18.93 -13.44
C ASN A 44 16.43 18.31 -12.07
N TYR A 45 15.28 18.66 -11.51
CA TYR A 45 14.79 18.07 -10.26
C TYR A 45 14.42 16.61 -10.43
N ASN A 46 13.76 16.25 -11.54
CA ASN A 46 13.43 14.88 -11.89
C ASN A 46 14.69 14.03 -11.98
N LEU A 47 15.73 14.49 -12.69
CA LEU A 47 17.00 13.76 -12.77
C LEU A 47 17.67 13.57 -11.40
N LYS A 48 17.72 14.63 -10.58
CA LYS A 48 18.26 14.57 -9.22
C LYS A 48 17.45 13.60 -8.37
N TYR A 49 16.13 13.70 -8.40
CA TYR A 49 15.21 12.86 -7.65
C TYR A 49 15.38 11.39 -8.06
N TYR A 50 15.37 11.12 -9.37
CA TYR A 50 15.58 9.80 -9.96
C TYR A 50 16.89 9.14 -9.49
N ARG A 51 17.99 9.90 -9.40
CA ARG A 51 19.27 9.39 -8.91
C ARG A 51 19.25 9.04 -7.42
N ASN A 52 18.46 9.76 -6.62
CA ASN A 52 18.33 9.56 -5.18
C ASN A 52 17.20 8.58 -4.79
N SER A 53 16.32 8.21 -5.73
CA SER A 53 15.38 7.11 -5.58
C SER A 53 16.12 5.77 -5.45
N ILE A 54 15.57 4.87 -4.64
CA ILE A 54 16.23 3.66 -4.17
C ILE A 54 15.70 2.42 -4.89
N ASP A 55 16.59 1.48 -5.21
CA ASP A 55 16.19 0.13 -5.64
C ASP A 55 16.03 -0.75 -4.39
N VAL A 56 14.93 -1.50 -4.28
CA VAL A 56 14.66 -2.40 -3.15
C VAL A 56 15.74 -3.48 -2.97
N ARG A 57 16.52 -3.79 -4.01
CA ARG A 57 17.64 -4.74 -3.98
C ARG A 57 19.01 -4.09 -3.77
N SER A 58 19.05 -2.79 -3.52
CA SER A 58 20.33 -2.06 -3.35
C SER A 58 20.95 -2.20 -1.97
N ASP A 59 22.25 -1.93 -1.87
CA ASP A 59 22.98 -1.82 -0.60
C ASP A 59 22.38 -0.77 0.35
N HIS A 60 21.70 0.25 -0.19
CA HIS A 60 20.99 1.24 0.63
C HIS A 60 19.82 0.60 1.37
N MET A 61 19.05 -0.28 0.73
CA MET A 61 17.95 -1.00 1.37
C MET A 61 18.51 -2.01 2.38
N GLU A 62 19.63 -2.66 2.05
CA GLU A 62 20.30 -3.58 2.97
C GLU A 62 20.73 -2.88 4.27
N ARG A 63 21.21 -1.64 4.21
CA ARG A 63 21.53 -0.85 5.40
C ARG A 63 20.30 -0.59 6.28
N ILE A 64 19.13 -0.36 5.70
CA ILE A 64 17.87 -0.16 6.44
C ILE A 64 17.46 -1.49 7.10
N ARG A 65 17.52 -2.59 6.36
CA ARG A 65 17.25 -3.94 6.86
C ARG A 65 18.15 -4.31 8.03
N MET A 66 19.45 -4.02 7.92
CA MET A 66 20.41 -4.26 9.01
C MET A 66 20.17 -3.34 10.21
N ALA A 67 19.73 -2.10 10.00
CA ALA A 67 19.34 -1.23 11.10
C ALA A 67 18.12 -1.77 11.86
N ALA A 68 17.09 -2.22 11.15
CA ALA A 68 15.91 -2.88 11.73
C ALA A 68 16.31 -4.12 12.53
N ARG A 69 17.18 -4.97 11.96
CA ARG A 69 17.72 -6.17 12.62
C ARG A 69 18.50 -5.84 13.89
N ASN A 70 19.43 -4.90 13.82
CA ASN A 70 20.27 -4.52 14.94
C ASN A 70 19.46 -3.94 16.11
N ALA A 71 18.38 -3.23 15.80
CA ALA A 71 17.46 -2.70 16.80
C ALA A 71 16.40 -3.73 17.24
N SER A 72 16.27 -4.87 16.54
CA SER A 72 15.22 -5.88 16.78
C SER A 72 13.81 -5.29 16.74
N ILE A 73 13.58 -4.35 15.81
CA ILE A 73 12.29 -3.68 15.61
C ILE A 73 11.77 -3.96 14.20
N MET A 74 10.45 -4.12 14.08
CA MET A 74 9.80 -4.06 12.79
C MET A 74 9.78 -2.60 12.29
N VAL A 75 10.03 -2.39 11.00
CA VAL A 75 10.04 -1.08 10.33
C VAL A 75 9.09 -1.08 9.13
N VAL A 76 8.26 -0.04 9.00
CA VAL A 76 7.50 0.22 7.77
C VAL A 76 8.00 1.52 7.16
N VAL A 77 8.63 1.43 5.99
CA VAL A 77 9.30 2.55 5.32
C VAL A 77 8.67 2.86 3.97
N GLY A 78 8.30 4.12 3.74
CA GLY A 78 7.89 4.61 2.43
C GLY A 78 9.11 5.00 1.60
N ILE A 79 9.16 4.63 0.32
CA ILE A 79 10.31 4.92 -0.56
C ILE A 79 9.86 5.35 -1.94
N SER A 80 10.65 6.23 -2.57
CA SER A 80 10.64 6.35 -4.02
C SER A 80 11.46 5.19 -4.57
N GLU A 81 10.76 4.17 -5.01
CA GLU A 81 11.38 3.01 -5.63
C GLU A 81 11.78 3.35 -7.06
N ARG A 82 13.01 3.01 -7.43
CA ARG A 82 13.49 3.02 -8.80
C ARG A 82 13.59 1.59 -9.32
N ASP A 83 12.86 1.30 -10.39
CA ASP A 83 12.87 -0.01 -11.06
C ASP A 83 12.96 0.18 -12.57
N LYS A 84 14.07 -0.28 -13.17
CA LYS A 84 14.34 -0.34 -14.62
C LYS A 84 14.00 0.93 -15.44
N GLY A 85 14.25 2.13 -14.91
CA GLY A 85 13.92 3.36 -15.66
C GLY A 85 12.70 4.11 -15.12
N SER A 86 11.87 3.44 -14.32
CA SER A 86 10.63 4.01 -13.78
C SER A 86 10.74 4.30 -12.29
N LEU A 87 9.89 5.22 -11.81
CA LEU A 87 9.72 5.48 -10.38
C LEU A 87 8.35 5.03 -9.91
N TYR A 88 8.30 4.49 -8.71
CA TYR A 88 7.07 4.11 -8.02
C TYR A 88 7.09 4.65 -6.60
N MET A 89 5.93 5.00 -6.06
CA MET A 89 5.81 5.12 -4.61
C MET A 89 5.59 3.74 -4.03
N ALA A 90 6.42 3.35 -3.08
CA ALA A 90 6.33 2.06 -2.43
C ALA A 90 6.39 2.15 -0.91
N GLN A 91 5.93 1.10 -0.25
CA GLN A 91 5.92 0.89 1.18
C GLN A 91 6.51 -0.49 1.44
N THR A 92 7.58 -0.55 2.24
CA THR A 92 8.32 -1.79 2.54
C THR A 92 8.26 -2.06 4.03
N PHE A 93 7.81 -3.26 4.38
CA PHE A 93 7.64 -3.78 5.73
C PHE A 93 8.82 -4.70 5.99
N ILE A 94 9.63 -4.36 6.98
CA ILE A 94 10.88 -5.03 7.32
C ILE A 94 10.73 -5.60 8.73
N GLY A 95 10.90 -6.91 8.88
CA GLY A 95 10.83 -7.59 10.16
C GLY A 95 11.99 -7.26 11.10
N PRO A 96 11.88 -7.64 12.38
CA PRO A 96 12.93 -7.43 13.38
C PRO A 96 14.20 -8.28 13.15
N ASP A 97 14.15 -9.25 12.22
CA ASP A 97 15.29 -10.01 11.70
C ASP A 97 15.95 -9.34 10.49
N GLY A 98 15.36 -8.26 9.98
CA GLY A 98 15.78 -7.55 8.78
C GLY A 98 15.15 -8.09 7.49
N ASP A 99 14.25 -9.06 7.53
CA ASP A 99 13.64 -9.60 6.31
C ASP A 99 12.51 -8.70 5.79
N VAL A 100 12.41 -8.58 4.46
CA VAL A 100 11.30 -7.85 3.82
C VAL A 100 10.08 -8.76 3.85
N LEU A 101 9.12 -8.43 4.70
CA LEU A 101 7.90 -9.20 4.92
C LEU A 101 6.80 -8.83 3.90
N LEU A 102 6.76 -7.56 3.49
CA LEU A 102 5.83 -7.06 2.48
C LEU A 102 6.46 -5.88 1.76
N HIS A 103 6.33 -5.83 0.44
CA HIS A 103 6.69 -4.67 -0.37
C HIS A 103 5.51 -4.39 -1.31
N ARG A 104 4.96 -3.19 -1.23
CA ARG A 104 3.79 -2.77 -2.01
C ARG A 104 4.05 -1.43 -2.68
N ARG A 105 3.52 -1.26 -3.89
CA ARG A 105 3.47 0.03 -4.59
C ARG A 105 2.08 0.67 -4.39
N LYS A 106 2.01 2.00 -4.33
CA LYS A 106 0.74 2.76 -4.30
C LYS A 106 -0.10 2.36 -5.50
N PHE A 107 -1.36 1.98 -5.28
CA PHE A 107 -2.20 1.47 -6.38
C PHE A 107 -2.34 2.50 -7.52
N LYS A 108 -2.45 3.79 -7.16
CA LYS A 108 -2.63 4.88 -8.10
C LYS A 108 -2.03 6.19 -7.55
N PRO A 109 -1.01 6.75 -8.21
CA PRO A 109 -0.56 8.11 -7.92
C PRO A 109 -1.69 9.12 -8.17
N THR A 110 -1.78 10.11 -7.28
CA THR A 110 -2.80 11.16 -7.23
C THR A 110 -2.34 12.36 -8.06
N ALA A 111 -3.17 12.79 -9.00
CA ALA A 111 -2.99 14.06 -9.74
C ALA A 111 -1.54 14.28 -10.24
N GLN A 112 -0.85 15.33 -9.79
CA GLN A 112 0.51 15.73 -10.21
C GLN A 112 1.56 14.63 -10.00
N GLU A 113 1.34 13.72 -9.06
CA GLU A 113 2.25 12.59 -8.79
C GLU A 113 2.43 11.70 -10.03
N ARG A 114 1.42 11.65 -10.90
CA ARG A 114 1.44 10.88 -12.16
C ARG A 114 2.44 11.41 -13.19
N ILE A 115 2.97 12.61 -12.97
CA ILE A 115 4.05 13.16 -13.81
C ILE A 115 5.36 12.38 -13.56
N LEU A 116 5.53 11.82 -12.36
CA LEU A 116 6.78 11.21 -11.93
C LEU A 116 6.65 9.70 -11.64
N PHE A 117 5.53 9.27 -11.09
CA PHE A 117 5.35 7.91 -10.58
C PHE A 117 4.39 7.07 -11.42
N GLY A 118 4.74 5.79 -11.60
CA GLY A 118 3.89 4.79 -12.21
C GLY A 118 2.87 4.18 -11.24
N ASP A 119 1.87 3.52 -11.81
CA ASP A 119 0.88 2.72 -11.06
C ASP A 119 1.49 1.41 -10.56
N ALA A 120 0.88 0.84 -9.52
CA ALA A 120 1.21 -0.52 -9.08
C ALA A 120 0.56 -1.60 -9.97
N SER A 121 1.09 -2.82 -9.89
CA SER A 121 0.44 -4.03 -10.39
C SER A 121 -0.63 -4.55 -9.42
N GLY A 122 -1.41 -5.57 -9.82
CA GLY A 122 -2.55 -6.07 -9.04
C GLY A 122 -2.22 -6.69 -7.68
N ASP A 123 -0.94 -7.02 -7.45
CA ASP A 123 -0.40 -7.46 -6.17
C ASP A 123 -0.45 -6.37 -5.08
N CYS A 124 -0.63 -5.09 -5.44
CA CYS A 124 -0.81 -4.00 -4.47
C CYS A 124 -2.05 -4.12 -3.58
N THR A 125 -2.96 -5.03 -3.92
CA THR A 125 -4.16 -5.33 -3.13
C THR A 125 -3.83 -6.16 -1.89
N THR A 126 -2.74 -6.94 -1.90
CA THR A 126 -2.21 -7.56 -0.68
C THR A 126 -1.40 -6.51 0.08
N ASN A 127 -1.95 -6.05 1.19
CA ASN A 127 -1.39 -4.93 1.94
C ASN A 127 -1.33 -5.18 3.45
N VAL A 128 -1.68 -6.39 3.91
CA VAL A 128 -1.52 -6.84 5.30
C VAL A 128 -0.52 -7.99 5.39
N VAL A 129 0.36 -7.94 6.40
CA VAL A 129 1.32 -9.00 6.69
C VAL A 129 1.16 -9.53 8.11
N GLN A 130 1.20 -10.86 8.27
CA GLN A 130 1.18 -11.51 9.58
C GLN A 130 2.58 -11.49 10.19
N THR A 131 2.66 -11.08 11.46
CA THR A 131 3.91 -11.03 12.22
C THR A 131 3.69 -11.53 13.65
N PRO A 132 4.76 -11.78 14.44
CA PRO A 132 4.62 -12.18 15.85
C PRO A 132 3.95 -11.11 16.75
N ILE A 133 3.95 -9.84 16.34
CA ILE A 133 3.36 -8.70 17.06
C ILE A 133 1.92 -8.37 16.60
N GLY A 134 1.40 -9.09 15.60
CA GLY A 134 0.06 -8.87 15.05
C GLY A 134 0.04 -8.80 13.52
N ARG A 135 -1.16 -8.62 12.95
CA ARG A 135 -1.33 -8.34 11.51
C ARG A 135 -1.19 -6.86 11.24
N ILE A 136 -0.24 -6.49 10.38
CA ILE A 136 0.12 -5.11 10.12
C ILE A 136 -0.21 -4.79 8.66
N GLY A 137 -1.13 -3.84 8.48
CA GLY A 137 -1.52 -3.31 7.18
C GLY A 137 -0.91 -1.94 6.90
N GLY A 138 -1.01 -1.47 5.67
CA GLY A 138 -0.66 -0.09 5.36
C GLY A 138 -1.15 0.41 4.01
N LEU A 139 -1.51 1.69 4.01
CA LEU A 139 -1.98 2.42 2.84
C LEU A 139 -1.30 3.80 2.76
N GLN A 140 -1.38 4.42 1.58
CA GLN A 140 -0.71 5.68 1.27
C GLN A 140 -1.69 6.74 0.76
N CYS A 141 -1.74 7.89 1.45
CA CYS A 141 -2.47 9.10 1.04
C CYS A 141 -3.93 8.78 0.66
N PHE A 142 -4.41 9.15 -0.52
CA PHE A 142 -5.81 8.91 -0.91
C PHE A 142 -6.18 7.45 -1.20
N GLU A 143 -5.30 6.47 -0.96
CA GLU A 143 -5.73 5.08 -0.77
C GLU A 143 -6.72 4.94 0.38
N HIS A 144 -6.60 5.76 1.44
CA HIS A 144 -7.54 5.83 2.55
C HIS A 144 -8.93 6.36 2.15
N LEU A 145 -9.07 6.92 0.94
CA LEU A 145 -10.37 7.33 0.39
C LEU A 145 -10.99 6.24 -0.50
N GLN A 146 -10.30 5.12 -0.78
CA GLN A 146 -10.79 4.05 -1.64
C GLN A 146 -11.58 3.01 -0.83
N PRO A 147 -12.93 3.01 -0.87
CA PRO A 147 -13.71 2.18 0.06
C PRO A 147 -13.49 0.67 -0.14
N LEU A 148 -13.33 0.23 -1.40
CA LEU A 148 -13.11 -1.19 -1.70
C LEU A 148 -11.72 -1.67 -1.27
N LEU A 149 -10.71 -0.80 -1.37
CA LEU A 149 -9.34 -1.13 -0.93
C LEU A 149 -9.29 -1.20 0.60
N LYS A 150 -9.91 -0.24 1.29
CA LYS A 150 -10.05 -0.28 2.75
C LYS A 150 -10.79 -1.54 3.21
N TYR A 151 -11.93 -1.86 2.58
CA TYR A 151 -12.67 -3.08 2.91
C TYR A 151 -11.83 -4.34 2.70
N ASN A 152 -11.04 -4.44 1.62
CA ASN A 152 -10.11 -5.56 1.43
C ASN A 152 -9.08 -5.63 2.56
N THR A 153 -8.54 -4.49 3.00
CA THR A 153 -7.57 -4.41 4.09
C THR A 153 -8.16 -4.93 5.41
N TYR A 154 -9.40 -4.54 5.73
CA TYR A 154 -10.12 -5.04 6.90
C TYR A 154 -10.38 -6.54 6.80
N PHE A 155 -10.73 -7.02 5.60
CA PHE A 155 -10.98 -8.44 5.33
C PHE A 155 -9.71 -9.29 5.45
N GLU A 156 -8.55 -8.76 5.08
CA GLU A 156 -7.24 -9.36 5.37
C GLU A 156 -6.91 -9.36 6.89
N GLY A 157 -7.72 -8.67 7.69
CA GLY A 157 -7.80 -8.83 9.14
C GLY A 157 -6.82 -7.98 9.93
N GLU A 158 -6.32 -6.87 9.39
CA GLU A 158 -5.34 -6.01 10.07
C GLU A 158 -5.71 -5.66 11.52
N GLN A 159 -4.69 -5.51 12.36
CA GLN A 159 -4.80 -5.12 13.78
C GLN A 159 -4.04 -3.83 14.08
N ILE A 160 -2.99 -3.57 13.30
CA ILE A 160 -2.25 -2.30 13.26
C ILE A 160 -2.23 -1.83 11.81
N HIS A 161 -2.64 -0.60 11.55
CA HIS A 161 -2.61 0.03 10.24
C HIS A 161 -1.55 1.13 10.20
N VAL A 162 -0.68 1.12 9.21
CA VAL A 162 0.29 2.21 8.97
C VAL A 162 -0.26 3.14 7.89
N ALA A 163 -0.79 4.29 8.33
CA ALA A 163 -1.32 5.33 7.46
C ALA A 163 -0.22 6.33 7.09
N SER A 164 0.27 6.26 5.85
CA SER A 164 1.31 7.18 5.36
C SER A 164 0.73 8.33 4.57
N TRP A 165 0.93 9.55 5.05
CA TRP A 165 0.46 10.78 4.39
C TRP A 165 1.63 11.69 4.04
N PRO A 166 1.60 12.48 2.94
CA PRO A 166 2.58 13.55 2.76
C PRO A 166 2.38 14.66 3.79
N ASN A 167 3.36 15.57 3.88
CA ASN A 167 3.11 16.88 4.45
C ASN A 167 2.03 17.61 3.63
N LEU A 168 1.09 18.27 4.30
CA LEU A 168 -0.02 18.99 3.63
C LEU A 168 0.08 20.48 3.88
N PHE A 169 -0.32 21.24 2.87
CA PHE A 169 -0.27 22.71 2.89
C PHE A 169 -1.68 23.30 2.88
N PRO A 170 -1.85 24.55 3.33
CA PRO A 170 -3.12 25.23 3.23
C PRO A 170 -3.66 25.21 1.79
N PRO A 171 -4.94 24.84 1.59
CA PRO A 171 -5.52 24.82 0.25
C PRO A 171 -5.57 26.24 -0.33
N VAL A 172 -5.40 26.36 -1.64
CA VAL A 172 -5.48 27.64 -2.35
C VAL A 172 -6.68 27.72 -3.27
N GLY A 173 -7.27 28.91 -3.37
CA GLY A 173 -8.39 29.20 -4.26
C GLY A 173 -9.59 28.28 -4.03
N LYS A 174 -9.97 27.51 -5.06
CA LYS A 174 -11.12 26.59 -5.04
C LYS A 174 -10.71 25.12 -4.85
N MET A 175 -9.52 24.86 -4.29
CA MET A 175 -9.12 23.49 -4.00
C MET A 175 -10.15 22.79 -3.12
N PRO A 176 -10.53 21.54 -3.43
CA PRO A 176 -11.49 20.80 -2.62
C PRO A 176 -11.01 20.62 -1.18
N PHE A 177 -11.95 20.64 -0.24
CA PHE A 177 -11.70 20.44 1.19
C PHE A 177 -10.97 19.12 1.49
N PHE A 178 -11.11 18.09 0.66
CA PHE A 178 -10.41 16.81 0.88
C PHE A 178 -8.88 16.88 0.78
N ASN A 179 -8.31 18.03 0.38
CA ASN A 179 -6.87 18.29 0.40
C ASN A 179 -6.38 18.94 1.70
N THR A 180 -7.22 19.07 2.73
CA THR A 180 -6.82 19.61 4.03
C THR A 180 -6.31 18.51 4.96
N VAL A 181 -5.49 18.91 5.94
CA VAL A 181 -5.10 18.06 7.08
C VAL A 181 -6.34 17.51 7.78
N GLU A 182 -7.35 18.36 8.00
CA GLU A 182 -8.61 17.97 8.64
C GLU A 182 -9.30 16.81 7.92
N SER A 183 -9.49 16.90 6.60
CA SER A 183 -10.12 15.82 5.86
C SER A 183 -9.28 14.54 5.81
N CYS A 184 -7.95 14.65 5.77
CA CYS A 184 -7.06 13.49 5.75
C CYS A 184 -7.04 12.77 7.11
N MET A 185 -7.08 13.54 8.21
CA MET A 185 -7.30 12.99 9.55
C MET A 185 -8.66 12.30 9.63
N MET A 186 -9.75 12.93 9.17
CA MET A 186 -11.08 12.31 9.15
C MET A 186 -11.09 10.97 8.41
N ALA A 187 -10.43 10.88 7.25
CA ALA A 187 -10.31 9.62 6.50
C ALA A 187 -9.57 8.54 7.31
N THR A 188 -8.54 8.94 8.06
CA THR A 188 -7.73 8.03 8.88
C THR A 188 -8.48 7.57 10.13
N HIS A 189 -9.18 8.46 10.84
CA HIS A 189 -10.06 8.09 11.96
C HIS A 189 -11.21 7.20 11.51
N THR A 190 -11.78 7.49 10.33
CA THR A 190 -12.81 6.63 9.73
C THR A 190 -12.26 5.23 9.48
N LEU A 191 -11.01 5.11 9.01
CA LEU A 191 -10.36 3.82 8.83
C LEU A 191 -10.22 3.06 10.16
N ALA A 192 -9.76 3.74 11.22
CA ALA A 192 -9.63 3.15 12.55
C ALA A 192 -10.95 2.53 13.03
N VAL A 193 -12.04 3.30 12.93
CA VAL A 193 -13.38 2.90 13.35
C VAL A 193 -13.98 1.80 12.47
N GLU A 194 -13.91 1.94 11.15
CA GLU A 194 -14.46 0.95 10.22
C GLU A 194 -13.76 -0.41 10.33
N GLY A 195 -12.43 -0.40 10.48
CA GLY A 195 -11.61 -1.60 10.59
C GLY A 195 -11.51 -2.15 12.01
N ALA A 196 -11.89 -1.36 13.03
CA ALA A 196 -11.59 -1.59 14.43
C ALA A 196 -10.11 -1.97 14.64
N THR A 197 -9.22 -1.09 14.18
CA THR A 197 -7.76 -1.32 14.13
C THR A 197 -7.01 -0.14 14.74
N PHE A 198 -5.87 -0.39 15.38
CA PHE A 198 -4.98 0.70 15.79
C PHE A 198 -4.38 1.34 14.54
N VAL A 199 -4.34 2.67 14.45
CA VAL A 199 -3.75 3.37 13.31
C VAL A 199 -2.55 4.18 13.74
N LEU A 200 -1.42 3.94 13.06
CA LEU A 200 -0.18 4.69 13.15
C LEU A 200 -0.14 5.64 11.96
N LEU A 201 -0.67 6.85 12.16
CA LEU A 201 -0.67 7.93 11.17
C LEU A 201 0.69 8.62 11.23
N ALA A 202 1.46 8.48 10.16
CA ALA A 202 2.71 9.18 9.99
C ALA A 202 2.62 10.20 8.86
N SER A 203 2.88 11.44 9.23
CA SER A 203 3.06 12.59 8.34
C SER A 203 4.40 13.28 8.64
N SER A 204 4.89 14.09 7.71
CA SER A 204 6.23 14.68 7.75
C SER A 204 6.08 16.17 7.84
N THR A 205 7.09 16.79 8.41
CA THR A 205 7.19 18.24 8.41
C THR A 205 8.16 18.68 7.34
N GLN A 206 7.78 19.68 6.56
CA GLN A 206 8.68 20.30 5.59
C GLN A 206 9.59 21.28 6.33
N THR A 207 10.89 21.06 6.26
CA THR A 207 11.91 21.94 6.84
C THR A 207 12.42 22.96 5.81
N ASP A 208 13.15 23.97 6.26
CA ASP A 208 13.84 24.92 5.36
C ASP A 208 14.79 24.19 4.39
N LYS A 209 15.47 23.14 4.86
CA LYS A 209 16.31 22.30 4.00
C LYS A 209 15.48 21.59 2.93
N GLY A 210 14.28 21.13 3.28
CA GLY A 210 13.32 20.54 2.35
C GLY A 210 12.87 21.54 1.28
N LEU A 211 12.60 22.79 1.66
CA LEU A 211 12.25 23.87 0.73
C LEU A 211 13.36 24.11 -0.30
N VAL A 212 14.60 24.26 0.16
CA VAL A 212 15.78 24.44 -0.70
C VAL A 212 16.00 23.22 -1.59
N ALA A 213 15.92 22.00 -1.04
CA ALA A 213 16.13 20.77 -1.80
C ALA A 213 15.11 20.58 -2.94
N ASN A 214 13.89 21.08 -2.75
CA ASN A 214 12.82 21.12 -3.76
C ASN A 214 12.86 22.38 -4.65
N GLY A 215 13.83 23.28 -4.44
CA GLY A 215 13.95 24.53 -5.19
C GLY A 215 12.73 25.44 -5.05
N LEU A 216 12.07 25.39 -3.88
CA LEU A 216 10.92 26.24 -3.55
C LEU A 216 11.36 27.59 -2.99
N VAL A 217 12.59 27.65 -2.46
CA VAL A 217 13.28 28.86 -2.01
C VAL A 217 14.75 28.77 -2.41
N ASP A 218 15.39 29.92 -2.61
CA ASP A 218 16.83 29.99 -2.86
C ASP A 218 17.63 29.78 -1.57
N GLU A 219 18.88 29.30 -1.68
CA GLU A 219 19.76 29.05 -0.52
C GLU A 219 20.03 30.31 0.33
N SER A 220 19.95 31.49 -0.28
CA SER A 220 20.13 32.79 0.39
C SER A 220 18.85 33.35 1.02
N GLU A 221 17.68 32.77 0.75
CA GLU A 221 16.40 33.24 1.25
C GLU A 221 15.87 32.34 2.36
N HIS A 222 15.59 32.94 3.52
CA HIS A 222 14.70 32.31 4.51
C HIS A 222 13.24 32.42 4.04
N ALA A 223 12.37 31.52 4.50
CA ALA A 223 10.94 31.55 4.16
C ALA A 223 10.31 32.91 4.55
N GLY A 224 10.12 33.83 3.58
CA GLY A 224 9.42 35.10 3.84
C GLY A 224 9.56 36.27 2.84
N GLN A 225 10.38 36.19 1.78
CA GLN A 225 10.54 37.30 0.81
C GLN A 225 10.30 36.82 -0.64
N GLY A 226 9.34 37.41 -1.37
CA GLY A 226 9.03 37.09 -2.79
C GLY A 226 7.68 36.40 -3.06
N GLU A 227 7.24 36.38 -4.32
CA GLU A 227 6.11 35.53 -4.79
C GLU A 227 6.54 34.05 -4.74
N LYS A 228 6.06 33.31 -3.75
CA LYS A 228 6.43 31.90 -3.54
C LYS A 228 5.27 30.95 -3.90
N PRO A 229 5.56 29.72 -4.35
CA PRO A 229 4.54 28.69 -4.50
C PRO A 229 3.80 28.45 -3.18
N HIS A 230 2.51 28.12 -3.24
CA HIS A 230 1.70 27.81 -2.05
C HIS A 230 2.22 26.63 -1.20
N THR A 231 3.09 25.78 -1.79
CA THR A 231 3.77 24.68 -1.11
C THR A 231 5.08 25.09 -0.43
N ALA A 232 5.52 26.35 -0.56
CA ALA A 232 6.76 26.85 0.04
C ALA A 232 6.56 27.27 1.50
N VAL A 233 6.06 26.34 2.33
CA VAL A 233 5.72 26.57 3.74
C VAL A 233 6.44 25.54 4.62
N VAL A 234 7.04 25.98 5.72
CA VAL A 234 7.59 25.09 6.75
C VAL A 234 6.43 24.46 7.53
N GLY A 235 6.54 23.18 7.88
CA GLY A 235 5.49 22.47 8.62
C GLY A 235 4.68 21.50 7.75
N GLY A 236 3.38 21.40 8.04
CA GLY A 236 2.45 20.53 7.33
C GLY A 236 2.40 19.09 7.83
N GLY A 237 3.11 18.77 8.92
CA GLY A 237 3.02 17.49 9.62
C GLY A 237 1.78 17.38 10.49
N PHE A 238 1.29 16.15 10.67
CA PHE A 238 0.07 15.86 11.46
C PHE A 238 0.04 14.42 11.97
N SER A 239 1.19 13.87 12.36
CA SER A 239 1.30 12.49 12.87
C SER A 239 0.47 12.25 14.12
N GLU A 240 -0.11 11.05 14.21
CA GLU A 240 -1.02 10.65 15.29
C GLU A 240 -1.03 9.12 15.47
N ILE A 241 -1.25 8.65 16.70
CA ILE A 241 -1.58 7.27 17.03
C ILE A 241 -3.04 7.23 17.48
N ILE A 242 -3.84 6.37 16.85
CA ILE A 242 -5.30 6.32 16.98
C ILE A 242 -5.72 4.92 17.44
N ALA A 243 -6.64 4.86 18.40
CA ALA A 243 -7.22 3.61 18.91
C ALA A 243 -8.31 3.04 17.98
N PRO A 244 -8.71 1.75 18.13
CA PRO A 244 -9.72 1.09 17.30
C PRO A 244 -11.11 1.76 17.32
N ASP A 245 -11.43 2.52 18.37
CA ASP A 245 -12.66 3.29 18.49
C ASP A 245 -12.59 4.68 17.83
N GLY A 246 -11.45 5.00 17.19
CA GLY A 246 -11.17 6.27 16.55
C GLY A 246 -10.65 7.36 17.49
N ARG A 247 -10.42 7.08 18.77
CA ARG A 247 -9.91 8.07 19.72
C ARG A 247 -8.41 8.28 19.55
N THR A 248 -7.97 9.53 19.61
CA THR A 248 -6.54 9.89 19.63
C THR A 248 -5.87 9.36 20.90
N LEU A 249 -4.78 8.61 20.75
CA LEU A 249 -3.90 8.20 21.85
C LEU A 249 -2.78 9.23 22.04
N VAL A 250 -2.06 9.55 20.96
CA VAL A 250 -0.93 10.49 20.98
C VAL A 250 -0.90 11.25 19.66
N LYS A 251 -0.62 12.56 19.69
CA LYS A 251 -0.52 13.41 18.49
C LYS A 251 0.72 14.30 18.53
N ALA A 252 1.22 14.65 17.36
CA ALA A 252 2.28 15.66 17.23
C ALA A 252 1.80 17.00 17.82
N PRO A 253 2.65 17.75 18.54
CA PRO A 253 2.22 18.96 19.24
C PRO A 253 1.97 20.13 18.27
N ASN A 254 2.68 20.19 17.15
CA ASN A 254 2.44 21.16 16.08
C ASN A 254 2.93 20.63 14.71
N PRO A 255 2.56 21.29 13.60
CA PRO A 255 2.92 20.84 12.25
C PRO A 255 4.41 20.89 11.91
N GLU A 256 5.23 21.59 12.71
CA GLU A 256 6.68 21.77 12.54
C GLU A 256 7.49 20.74 13.36
N SER A 257 6.82 19.90 14.13
CA SER A 257 7.47 19.01 15.09
C SER A 257 8.14 17.83 14.40
N GLU A 258 9.45 17.71 14.60
CA GLU A 258 10.23 16.50 14.33
C GLU A 258 10.38 15.68 15.63
N GLY A 259 10.10 14.38 15.57
CA GLY A 259 10.22 13.53 16.75
C GLY A 259 9.56 12.16 16.58
N LEU A 260 9.52 11.44 17.70
CA LEU A 260 8.92 10.10 17.77
C LEU A 260 7.70 10.16 18.69
N LEU A 261 6.59 9.58 18.21
CA LEU A 261 5.38 9.37 18.99
C LEU A 261 5.36 7.91 19.48
N TYR A 262 5.06 7.70 20.75
CA TYR A 262 5.00 6.38 21.38
C TYR A 262 3.65 6.16 22.03
N ALA A 263 3.11 4.94 21.89
CA ALA A 263 1.94 4.49 22.64
C ALA A 263 2.04 2.97 22.85
N GLU A 264 1.49 2.51 23.96
CA GLU A 264 1.21 1.09 24.19
C GLU A 264 -0.15 0.74 23.57
N LEU A 265 -0.23 -0.41 22.90
CA LEU A 265 -1.43 -0.83 22.17
C LEU A 265 -2.05 -2.03 22.88
N GLU A 266 -3.19 -1.84 23.53
CA GLU A 266 -3.93 -2.91 24.19
C GLU A 266 -4.85 -3.64 23.19
N PHE A 267 -4.42 -4.81 22.73
CA PHE A 267 -5.11 -5.51 21.63
C PHE A 267 -6.52 -5.98 21.98
N ASP A 268 -6.86 -6.05 23.28
CA ASP A 268 -8.22 -6.34 23.72
C ASP A 268 -9.21 -5.24 23.29
N GLU A 269 -8.75 -3.99 23.10
CA GLU A 269 -9.59 -2.90 22.59
C GLU A 269 -10.13 -3.17 21.17
N ILE A 270 -9.39 -3.91 20.34
CA ILE A 270 -9.85 -4.36 19.01
C ILE A 270 -11.09 -5.23 19.17
N TYR A 271 -11.05 -6.21 20.08
CA TYR A 271 -12.16 -7.13 20.29
C TYR A 271 -13.36 -6.43 20.93
N VAL A 272 -13.12 -5.49 21.85
CA VAL A 272 -14.18 -4.65 22.43
C VAL A 272 -14.86 -3.82 21.33
N ALA A 273 -14.11 -3.17 20.44
CA ALA A 273 -14.67 -2.41 19.33
C ALA A 273 -15.47 -3.31 18.35
N LYS A 274 -14.91 -4.45 17.95
CA LYS A 274 -15.58 -5.42 17.05
C LYS A 274 -16.83 -6.06 17.67
N SER A 275 -16.90 -6.15 18.99
CA SER A 275 -18.10 -6.64 19.70
C SER A 275 -19.32 -5.75 19.45
N ILE A 276 -19.11 -4.44 19.24
CA ILE A 276 -20.16 -3.49 18.89
C ILE A 276 -20.45 -3.54 17.38
N ALA A 277 -19.42 -3.43 16.54
CA ALA A 277 -19.56 -3.49 15.09
C ALA A 277 -18.30 -4.02 14.41
N ASP A 278 -18.43 -5.11 13.65
CA ASP A 278 -17.38 -5.66 12.79
C ASP A 278 -17.85 -5.65 11.33
N THR A 279 -17.34 -4.69 10.56
CA THR A 279 -17.82 -4.36 9.20
C THR A 279 -17.57 -5.44 8.15
N VAL A 280 -16.61 -6.34 8.40
CA VAL A 280 -16.29 -7.49 7.55
C VAL A 280 -16.70 -8.83 8.17
N GLY A 281 -17.00 -8.84 9.47
CA GLY A 281 -17.49 -9.99 10.21
C GLY A 281 -19.00 -9.93 10.46
N GLN A 282 -19.40 -9.92 11.74
CA GLN A 282 -20.79 -10.09 12.16
C GLN A 282 -21.78 -9.01 11.66
N TYR A 283 -21.31 -7.80 11.34
CA TYR A 283 -22.15 -6.72 10.83
C TYR A 283 -22.23 -6.71 9.30
N SER A 284 -21.52 -7.62 8.62
CA SER A 284 -21.53 -7.73 7.16
C SER A 284 -22.74 -8.51 6.64
N ARG A 285 -23.11 -8.26 5.37
CA ARG A 285 -24.19 -8.95 4.65
C ARG A 285 -23.67 -9.58 3.36
N PRO A 286 -22.85 -10.66 3.45
CA PRO A 286 -22.25 -11.30 2.28
C PRO A 286 -23.28 -11.93 1.32
N ASP A 287 -24.51 -12.16 1.81
CA ASP A 287 -25.65 -12.58 1.00
C ASP A 287 -26.22 -11.46 0.10
N LEU A 288 -25.93 -10.19 0.41
CA LEU A 288 -26.38 -9.02 -0.37
C LEU A 288 -25.25 -8.31 -1.12
N PHE A 289 -24.08 -8.20 -0.48
CA PHE A 289 -22.93 -7.47 -1.01
C PHE A 289 -21.68 -8.34 -0.96
N THR A 290 -20.95 -8.42 -2.07
CA THR A 290 -19.71 -9.18 -2.16
C THR A 290 -18.62 -8.30 -2.78
N LEU A 291 -17.41 -8.35 -2.20
CA LEU A 291 -16.22 -7.78 -2.80
C LEU A 291 -15.44 -8.87 -3.55
N GLN A 292 -15.14 -8.63 -4.83
CA GLN A 292 -14.26 -9.50 -5.62
C GLN A 292 -12.94 -8.78 -5.91
N VAL A 293 -11.84 -9.34 -5.40
CA VAL A 293 -10.49 -8.77 -5.55
C VAL A 293 -9.65 -9.61 -6.50
N ARG A 294 -9.02 -8.94 -7.47
CA ARG A 294 -8.10 -9.57 -8.42
C ARG A 294 -6.67 -9.42 -7.92
N SER A 295 -6.30 -10.20 -6.90
CA SER A 295 -5.08 -10.02 -6.12
C SER A 295 -3.80 -10.62 -6.70
N LYS A 296 -3.87 -11.26 -7.87
CA LYS A 296 -2.70 -11.90 -8.47
C LYS A 296 -2.57 -11.59 -9.95
N LEU A 297 -1.34 -11.39 -10.38
CA LEU A 297 -0.87 -11.44 -11.77
C LEU A 297 -1.11 -12.81 -12.46
N ARG A 298 -1.85 -13.75 -11.83
CA ARG A 298 -2.13 -15.11 -12.34
C ARG A 298 -2.56 -15.13 -13.81
N ARG A 299 -3.25 -14.09 -14.28
CA ARG A 299 -3.74 -13.99 -15.66
C ARG A 299 -2.62 -13.76 -16.67
N GLN A 300 -1.61 -12.97 -16.30
CA GLN A 300 -0.42 -12.79 -17.13
C GLN A 300 0.46 -14.04 -17.07
N CYS A 301 0.61 -14.68 -15.91
CA CYS A 301 1.36 -15.93 -15.81
C CYS A 301 0.73 -17.06 -16.63
N MET A 302 -0.59 -17.23 -16.58
CA MET A 302 -1.30 -18.22 -17.41
C MET A 302 -1.15 -17.89 -18.89
N LEU A 303 -1.31 -16.62 -19.29
CA LEU A 303 -1.06 -16.22 -20.67
C LEU A 303 0.39 -16.49 -21.10
N CYS A 304 1.38 -16.14 -20.28
CA CYS A 304 2.79 -16.45 -20.54
C CYS A 304 3.04 -17.95 -20.63
N ALA A 305 2.36 -18.77 -19.81
CA ALA A 305 2.46 -20.22 -19.90
C ALA A 305 1.87 -20.74 -21.22
N PHE A 306 0.70 -20.26 -21.63
CA PHE A 306 0.14 -20.62 -22.94
C PHE A 306 1.08 -20.18 -24.08
N LEU A 307 1.54 -18.92 -24.08
CA LEU A 307 2.49 -18.44 -25.09
C LEU A 307 3.87 -19.14 -25.08
N ALA A 308 4.24 -19.80 -23.98
CA ALA A 308 5.52 -20.49 -23.87
C ALA A 308 5.44 -21.98 -24.18
N PHE A 309 4.25 -22.59 -24.08
CA PHE A 309 4.07 -24.04 -24.14
C PHE A 309 2.98 -24.51 -25.11
N VAL A 310 2.27 -23.59 -25.76
CA VAL A 310 1.27 -23.90 -26.79
C VAL A 310 1.79 -23.33 -28.10
N ASP A 311 1.98 -24.20 -29.07
CA ASP A 311 2.31 -23.86 -30.45
C ASP A 311 1.04 -23.84 -31.33
N ASP A 312 1.17 -23.31 -32.55
CA ASP A 312 0.07 -23.23 -33.51
C ASP A 312 -0.45 -24.64 -33.89
N GLY A 313 -1.75 -24.87 -33.66
CA GLY A 313 -2.42 -26.15 -33.89
C GLY A 313 -2.42 -27.12 -32.70
N ASP A 314 -1.78 -26.78 -31.57
CA ASP A 314 -1.82 -27.63 -30.37
C ASP A 314 -3.22 -27.71 -29.77
N GLU A 315 -3.69 -28.91 -29.45
CA GLU A 315 -4.96 -29.10 -28.74
C GLU A 315 -4.78 -28.89 -27.23
N VAL A 316 -5.48 -27.91 -26.67
CA VAL A 316 -5.45 -27.61 -25.23
C VAL A 316 -6.77 -28.00 -24.59
N ILE A 317 -6.72 -29.02 -23.73
CA ILE A 317 -7.90 -29.51 -23.00
C ILE A 317 -8.19 -28.60 -21.81
N VAL A 318 -9.40 -28.05 -21.77
CA VAL A 318 -9.91 -27.21 -20.70
C VAL A 318 -11.03 -27.94 -19.97
N PHE A 319 -10.85 -28.08 -18.65
CA PHE A 319 -11.82 -28.75 -17.79
C PHE A 319 -12.91 -27.81 -17.29
N GLU A 320 -14.18 -28.11 -17.56
CA GLU A 320 -15.31 -27.30 -17.07
C GLU A 320 -15.69 -27.63 -15.62
N PRO A 321 -16.00 -26.65 -14.76
CA PRO A 321 -16.05 -25.21 -15.06
C PRO A 321 -14.65 -24.58 -15.08
N PHE A 322 -14.40 -23.75 -16.10
CA PHE A 322 -13.15 -23.00 -16.26
C PHE A 322 -13.40 -21.48 -16.21
N PHE A 323 -12.33 -20.70 -16.26
CA PHE A 323 -12.39 -19.25 -16.35
C PHE A 323 -12.37 -18.82 -17.82
N ASP A 324 -13.35 -18.05 -18.29
CA ASP A 324 -13.55 -17.72 -19.72
C ASP A 324 -12.29 -17.22 -20.44
N GLN A 325 -11.40 -16.51 -19.73
CA GLN A 325 -10.16 -15.98 -20.28
C GLN A 325 -9.19 -17.07 -20.80
N TYR A 326 -9.30 -18.31 -20.32
CA TYR A 326 -8.43 -19.40 -20.80
C TYR A 326 -8.62 -19.63 -22.29
N ILE A 327 -9.86 -19.52 -22.79
CA ILE A 327 -10.19 -19.77 -24.19
C ILE A 327 -9.46 -18.76 -25.07
N SER A 328 -9.65 -17.46 -24.79
CA SER A 328 -9.01 -16.40 -25.56
C SER A 328 -7.48 -16.44 -25.47
N ASN A 329 -6.91 -16.87 -24.33
CA ASN A 329 -5.46 -16.98 -24.19
C ASN A 329 -4.88 -18.16 -24.98
N ILE A 330 -5.57 -19.30 -25.02
CA ILE A 330 -5.17 -20.49 -25.79
C ILE A 330 -5.24 -20.17 -27.28
N GLU A 331 -6.36 -19.63 -27.75
CA GLU A 331 -6.56 -19.25 -29.16
C GLU A 331 -5.53 -18.21 -29.61
N MET A 332 -5.19 -17.25 -28.74
CA MET A 332 -4.16 -16.25 -29.05
C MET A 332 -2.74 -16.84 -29.12
N ALA A 333 -2.49 -17.96 -28.45
CA ALA A 333 -1.24 -18.71 -28.56
C ALA A 333 -1.21 -19.65 -29.79
N GLY A 334 -2.31 -19.74 -30.55
CA GLY A 334 -2.45 -20.63 -31.71
C GLY A 334 -3.03 -22.01 -31.38
N GLY A 335 -3.39 -22.27 -30.11
CA GLY A 335 -3.97 -23.54 -29.71
C GLY A 335 -5.45 -23.69 -30.03
N GLU A 336 -5.88 -24.93 -30.25
CA GLU A 336 -7.29 -25.31 -30.40
C GLU A 336 -7.86 -25.75 -29.05
N VAL A 337 -8.96 -25.10 -28.62
CA VAL A 337 -9.60 -25.42 -27.35
C VAL A 337 -10.44 -26.70 -27.47
N ARG A 338 -10.20 -27.63 -26.55
CA ARG A 338 -10.97 -28.86 -26.37
C ARG A 338 -11.63 -28.88 -24.99
N TYR A 339 -12.92 -29.17 -24.91
CA TYR A 339 -13.70 -29.06 -23.67
C TYR A 339 -13.95 -30.42 -23.04
N VAL A 340 -13.68 -30.56 -21.74
CA VAL A 340 -14.03 -31.76 -20.97
C VAL A 340 -14.70 -31.37 -19.67
N SER A 341 -15.95 -31.75 -19.46
CA SER A 341 -16.65 -31.37 -18.23
C SER A 341 -16.24 -32.24 -17.03
N LEU A 342 -15.94 -31.60 -15.90
CA LEU A 342 -15.77 -32.28 -14.62
C LEU A 342 -17.13 -32.69 -14.07
N ASN A 343 -17.21 -33.91 -13.55
CA ASN A 343 -18.44 -34.41 -12.97
C ASN A 343 -18.43 -34.16 -11.44
N PRO A 344 -19.36 -33.34 -10.91
CA PRO A 344 -19.50 -33.22 -9.47
C PRO A 344 -19.99 -34.54 -8.86
N HIS A 345 -19.67 -34.78 -7.59
CA HIS A 345 -20.23 -35.90 -6.85
C HIS A 345 -21.77 -35.83 -6.83
N ARG A 346 -22.47 -36.97 -6.77
CA ARG A 346 -23.96 -37.04 -6.85
C ARG A 346 -24.71 -36.17 -5.82
N SER A 347 -24.04 -35.77 -4.73
CA SER A 347 -24.56 -34.90 -3.66
C SER A 347 -24.26 -33.40 -3.87
N GLY A 348 -23.54 -33.03 -4.93
CA GLY A 348 -23.05 -31.67 -5.20
C GLY A 348 -24.16 -30.63 -5.41
N ASN A 349 -25.39 -31.07 -5.70
CA ASN A 349 -26.55 -30.18 -5.81
C ASN A 349 -27.11 -29.72 -4.46
N TYR A 350 -26.70 -30.35 -3.35
CA TYR A 350 -27.29 -30.14 -2.02
C TYR A 350 -26.26 -29.79 -0.95
N THR A 351 -24.97 -29.94 -1.23
CA THR A 351 -23.89 -29.76 -0.26
C THR A 351 -22.63 -29.20 -0.93
N THR A 352 -21.98 -28.23 -0.29
CA THR A 352 -20.66 -27.74 -0.72
C THR A 352 -19.63 -28.87 -0.57
N SER A 353 -18.93 -29.22 -1.64
CA SER A 353 -17.92 -30.30 -1.69
C SER A 353 -16.52 -29.74 -1.93
N SER A 354 -15.49 -30.46 -1.48
CA SER A 354 -14.10 -30.10 -1.73
C SER A 354 -13.77 -30.32 -3.20
N SER A 355 -12.83 -29.55 -3.77
CA SER A 355 -12.34 -29.80 -5.13
C SER A 355 -11.66 -31.16 -5.28
N ALA A 356 -11.19 -31.75 -4.17
CA ALA A 356 -10.65 -33.11 -4.14
C ALA A 356 -11.69 -34.20 -4.44
N ASP A 357 -12.99 -33.88 -4.33
CA ASP A 357 -14.09 -34.83 -4.52
C ASP A 357 -14.60 -34.86 -5.98
N TRP A 358 -14.01 -34.05 -6.86
CA TRP A 358 -14.38 -33.96 -8.28
C TRP A 358 -13.53 -34.93 -9.10
N VAL A 359 -14.19 -35.70 -9.97
CA VAL A 359 -13.52 -36.73 -10.77
C VAL A 359 -13.58 -36.38 -12.25
N VAL A 360 -12.43 -36.51 -12.91
CA VAL A 360 -12.30 -36.40 -14.37
C VAL A 360 -12.61 -37.77 -14.98
N ASP A 361 -13.50 -37.79 -15.97
CA ASP A 361 -13.70 -38.96 -16.81
C ASP A 361 -12.55 -39.06 -17.84
N MET A 362 -11.57 -39.91 -17.55
CA MET A 362 -10.38 -40.06 -18.38
C MET A 362 -10.66 -40.70 -19.74
N GLU A 363 -11.80 -41.36 -19.93
CA GLU A 363 -12.22 -41.89 -21.23
C GLU A 363 -12.65 -40.73 -22.13
N LYS A 364 -13.48 -39.82 -21.61
CA LYS A 364 -13.85 -38.58 -22.33
C LYS A 364 -12.64 -37.72 -22.69
N VAL A 365 -11.65 -37.62 -21.80
CA VAL A 365 -10.41 -36.89 -22.11
C VAL A 365 -9.74 -37.47 -23.35
N ARG A 366 -9.63 -38.80 -23.44
CA ARG A 366 -9.00 -39.48 -24.59
C ARG A 366 -9.82 -39.30 -25.87
N ASP A 367 -11.14 -39.38 -25.77
CA ASP A 367 -12.04 -39.21 -26.92
C ASP A 367 -12.06 -37.77 -27.48
N THR A 368 -11.59 -36.79 -26.70
CA THR A 368 -11.56 -35.38 -27.11
C THR A 368 -10.26 -35.00 -27.86
N ILE A 369 -9.23 -35.83 -27.79
CA ILE A 369 -7.94 -35.60 -28.48
C ILE A 369 -8.05 -36.15 -29.91
N SER A 370 -7.65 -35.35 -30.88
CA SER A 370 -7.59 -35.79 -32.28
C SER A 370 -6.52 -36.90 -32.45
N PRO A 371 -6.75 -37.93 -33.30
CA PRO A 371 -5.86 -39.09 -33.42
C PRO A 371 -4.42 -38.81 -33.85
#